data_AF-A0A2W5GNK1-F1
#
_entry.id   AF-A0A2W5GNK1-F1
#
_cell.length_a   1.000
_cell.length_b   1.000
_cell.length_c   1.000
_cell.angle_alpha   90.00
_cell.angle_beta   90.00
_cell.angle_gamma   90.00
#
_symmetry.space_group_name_H-M   'P 1'
#
loop_
_entity.id
_entity.type
_entity.pdbx_description
1 polymer ?
#
loop_
_entity_poly.entity_id
_entity_poly.type
_entity_poly.pdbx_seq_one_letter_code
_entity_poly.pdbx_strand_id
1 'polypeptide(L)' 'MAEEKSLNFIEEIVEEDLKNGKYKELVTRFPPEPNGYLHIGHAKSISINFGLTQKYGGYTNLRFDDTNPVKE' A
#
# COMPACT_ATOMS: atom_id res chain seq x y z
N MET A 1 -20.42 -0.64 20.24
CA MET A 1 -20.53 -1.73 19.24
C MET A 1 -19.68 -1.29 18.08
N ALA A 2 -18.59 -2.00 17.77
CA ALA A 2 -17.77 -1.65 16.61
C ALA A 2 -18.56 -2.01 15.35
N GLU A 3 -18.83 -1.03 14.49
CA GLU A 3 -19.39 -1.29 13.16
C GLU A 3 -18.45 -2.27 12.43
N GLU A 4 -18.97 -3.42 12.01
CA GLU A 4 -18.27 -4.29 11.08
C GLU A 4 -18.15 -3.55 9.75
N LYS A 5 -16.99 -2.93 9.56
CA LYS A 5 -16.68 -2.21 8.33
C LYS A 5 -16.51 -3.24 7.23
N SER A 6 -17.33 -3.14 6.18
CA SER A 6 -17.12 -3.95 4.96
C SER A 6 -15.68 -3.81 4.50
N LEU A 7 -15.07 -4.94 4.16
CA LEU A 7 -13.77 -4.95 3.50
C LEU A 7 -13.86 -4.15 2.20
N ASN A 8 -12.78 -3.45 1.85
CA ASN A 8 -12.64 -2.90 0.52
C ASN A 8 -12.16 -3.98 -0.46
N PHE A 9 -12.39 -3.79 -1.76
CA PHE A 9 -12.05 -4.79 -2.77
C PHE A 9 -10.56 -5.20 -2.79
N ILE A 10 -9.62 -4.35 -2.36
CA ILE A 10 -8.20 -4.69 -2.28
C ILE A 10 -7.96 -5.66 -1.11
N GLU A 11 -8.62 -5.42 0.03
CA GLU A 11 -8.55 -6.30 1.19
C GLU A 11 -9.14 -7.69 0.88
N GLU A 12 -10.24 -7.75 0.12
CA GLU A 12 -10.82 -9.02 -0.34
C GLU A 12 -9.83 -9.83 -1.18
N ILE A 13 -9.17 -9.19 -2.14
CA ILE A 13 -8.15 -9.83 -2.99
C ILE A 13 -6.97 -10.31 -2.16
N VAL A 14 -6.46 -9.47 -1.24
CA VAL A 14 -5.33 -9.82 -0.36
C VAL A 14 -5.69 -11.01 0.52
N GLU A 15 -6.89 -11.02 1.11
CA GLU A 15 -7.35 -12.14 1.93
C GLU A 15 -7.46 -13.43 1.14
N GLU A 16 -8.05 -13.38 -0.05
CA GLU A 16 -8.19 -14.55 -0.92
C GLU A 16 -6.81 -15.10 -1.33
N ASP A 17 -5.90 -14.23 -1.78
CA ASP A 17 -4.56 -14.63 -2.21
C ASP A 17 -3.73 -15.21 -1.06
N LEU A 18 -3.85 -14.68 0.17
CA LEU A 18 -3.19 -15.22 1.36
C LEU A 18 -3.81 -16.53 1.83
N LYS A 19 -5.15 -16.65 1.83
CA LYS A 19 -5.86 -17.89 2.19
C LYS A 19 -5.54 -19.03 1.23
N ASN A 20 -5.43 -18.72 -0.07
CA ASN A 20 -5.07 -19.69 -1.10
C ASN A 20 -3.57 -20.01 -1.13
N GLY A 21 -2.75 -19.36 -0.29
CA GLY A 21 -1.31 -19.58 -0.22
C GLY A 21 -0.56 -19.15 -1.49
N LYS A 22 -1.16 -18.29 -2.32
CA LYS A 22 -0.56 -17.79 -3.56
C LYS A 22 0.71 -16.98 -3.28
N TYR A 23 0.70 -16.23 -2.19
CA TYR A 23 1.86 -15.49 -1.68
C TYR A 23 2.13 -15.88 -0.23
N LYS A 24 3.41 -15.95 0.13
CA LYS A 24 3.85 -16.26 1.51
C LYS A 24 3.70 -15.07 2.46
N GLU A 25 3.89 -13.87 1.93
CA GLU A 25 3.83 -12.61 2.67
C GLU A 25 3.32 -11.50 1.74
N LEU A 26 2.68 -10.48 2.33
CA LEU A 26 2.23 -9.31 1.60
C LEU A 26 3.36 -8.28 1.54
N VAL A 27 3.73 -7.88 0.32
CA VAL A 27 4.72 -6.81 0.10
C VAL A 27 4.09 -5.72 -0.74
N THR A 28 3.96 -4.52 -0.18
CA THR A 28 3.41 -3.33 -0.87
C THR A 28 4.50 -2.28 -1.08
N ARG A 29 4.18 -1.20 -1.80
CA ARG A 29 5.12 -0.10 -2.02
C ARG A 29 4.38 1.23 -2.11
N PHE A 30 4.95 2.28 -1.54
CA PHE A 30 4.54 3.66 -1.82
C PHE A 30 5.64 4.32 -2.66
N PRO A 31 5.42 4.52 -3.98
CA PRO A 31 6.46 4.99 -4.88
C PRO A 31 6.27 6.44 -5.36
N PRO A 32 6.47 7.49 -4.53
CA PRO A 32 6.37 8.87 -5.01
C PRO A 32 7.55 9.23 -5.93
N GLU A 33 7.29 10.02 -6.97
CA GLU A 33 8.36 10.74 -7.67
C GLU A 33 8.92 11.81 -6.72
N PRO A 34 10.26 11.94 -6.56
CA PRO A 34 10.86 12.91 -5.65
C PRO A 34 10.94 14.33 -6.24
N ASN A 35 10.03 14.70 -7.14
CA ASN A 35 10.00 16.00 -7.82
C ASN A 35 8.99 17.01 -7.23
N GLY A 36 8.39 16.70 -6.08
CA GLY A 36 7.42 17.56 -5.43
C GLY A 36 7.06 17.14 -4.00
N TYR A 37 6.43 18.07 -3.27
CA TYR A 37 5.96 17.79 -1.91
C TYR A 37 4.67 16.97 -1.91
N LEU A 38 4.58 16.05 -0.96
CA LEU A 38 3.36 15.29 -0.74
C LEU A 38 2.23 16.20 -0.23
N HIS A 39 1.10 16.19 -0.94
CA HIS A 39 -0.17 16.77 -0.48
C HIS A 39 -1.14 15.70 0.05
N ILE A 40 -2.30 16.12 0.59
CA ILE A 40 -3.30 15.25 1.25
C ILE A 40 -3.79 14.07 0.39
N GLY A 41 -3.83 14.21 -0.93
CA GLY A 41 -4.11 13.11 -1.85
C GLY A 41 -3.20 11.89 -1.69
N HIS A 42 -1.92 12.11 -1.37
CA HIS A 42 -0.96 11.02 -1.11
C HIS A 42 -1.28 10.26 0.17
N ALA A 43 -1.93 10.90 1.15
CA ALA A 43 -2.28 10.24 2.41
C ALA A 43 -3.15 9.00 2.17
N LYS A 44 -4.04 9.02 1.17
CA LYS A 44 -4.84 7.83 0.81
C LYS A 44 -3.95 6.67 0.36
N SER A 45 -2.96 6.93 -0.50
CA SER A 45 -2.03 5.89 -0.98
C SER A 45 -1.13 5.36 0.13
N ILE A 46 -0.64 6.25 1.01
CA ILE A 46 0.15 5.88 2.19
C ILE A 46 -0.69 4.98 3.11
N SER A 47 -1.89 5.42 3.50
CA SER A 47 -2.76 4.66 4.40
C SER A 47 -3.12 3.29 3.85
N ILE A 48 -3.31 3.16 2.53
CA ILE A 48 -3.59 1.86 1.91
C ILE A 48 -2.34 0.97 1.93
N ASN A 49 -1.19 1.43 1.42
CA ASN A 49 -0.02 0.58 1.27
C ASN A 49 0.54 0.13 2.63
N PHE A 50 0.76 1.08 3.55
CA PHE A 50 1.29 0.80 4.88
C PHE A 50 0.25 0.11 5.78
N GLY A 51 -1.02 0.51 5.68
CA GLY A 51 -2.10 -0.08 6.46
C GLY A 51 -2.37 -1.54 6.10
N LEU A 52 -2.27 -1.91 4.82
CA LEU A 52 -2.43 -3.30 4.38
C LEU A 52 -1.38 -4.23 4.99
N THR A 53 -0.10 -3.85 4.93
CA THR A 53 0.97 -4.69 5.51
C THR A 53 0.95 -4.68 7.04
N GLN A 54 0.44 -3.61 7.65
CA GLN A 54 0.20 -3.58 9.09
C GLN A 54 -0.94 -4.52 9.50
N LYS A 55 -2.00 -4.64 8.69
CA LYS A 55 -3.17 -5.48 8.97
C LYS A 55 -2.90 -6.97 8.68
N TYR A 56 -2.30 -7.29 7.55
CA TYR A 56 -2.13 -8.66 7.06
C TYR A 56 -0.73 -9.24 7.31
N GLY A 57 0.18 -8.44 7.86
CA GLY A 57 1.58 -8.81 8.02
C GLY A 57 2.39 -8.62 6.73
N GLY A 58 3.72 -8.56 6.87
CA GLY A 58 4.65 -8.26 5.78
C GLY A 58 5.27 -6.87 5.90
N TYR A 59 5.66 -6.26 4.77
CA TYR A 59 6.35 -4.96 4.78
C TYR A 59 6.01 -4.09 3.57
N THR A 60 6.10 -2.77 3.77
CA THR A 60 5.92 -1.77 2.71
C THR A 60 7.26 -1.14 2.36
N ASN A 61 7.60 -1.09 1.08
CA ASN A 61 8.74 -0.32 0.60
C ASN A 61 8.37 1.14 0.35
N LEU A 62 9.09 2.09 0.96
CA LEU A 62 9.13 3.47 0.48
C LEU A 62 10.19 3.55 -0.62
N ARG A 63 9.77 3.84 -1.84
CA ARG A 63 10.67 3.88 -3.01
C ARG A 63 10.52 5.23 -3.71
N PHE A 64 11.57 6.01 -3.85
CA PHE A 64 11.50 7.14 -4.76
C PHE A 64 11.53 6.61 -6.19
N ASP A 65 10.58 7.03 -7.02
CA ASP A 65 10.55 6.66 -8.44
C ASP A 65 11.36 7.68 -9.25
N ASP A 66 12.68 7.55 -9.17
CA ASP A 66 13.66 8.57 -9.53
C ASP A 66 14.19 8.47 -10.97
N THR A 67 13.32 8.04 -11.88
CA THR A 67 13.70 7.71 -13.26
C THR A 67 13.79 8.92 -14.20
N ASN A 68 13.44 10.13 -13.73
CA ASN A 68 13.36 11.33 -14.57
C ASN A 68 14.39 12.41 -14.18
N PRO A 69 15.59 12.42 -14.78
CA PRO A 69 16.69 13.29 -14.37
C PRO A 69 16.45 14.80 -14.61
N VAL A 70 15.36 15.20 -15.26
CA VAL A 70 15.06 16.61 -15.59
C VAL A 70 14.15 17.27 -14.56
N LYS A 71 13.38 16.47 -13.81
CA LYS A 71 12.39 16.96 -12.84
C LYS A 71 12.72 16.62 -11.39
N GLU A 72 13.68 15.72 -11.17
CA GLU A 72 14.33 15.47 -9.87
C GLU A 72 14.96 16.74 -9.30
#